data_AF-A0A1V5NXW5-F1
#
_entry.id   AF-A0A1V5NXW5-F1
#
_cell.length_a   1.000
_cell.length_b   1.000
_cell.length_c   1.000
_cell.angle_alpha   90.00
_cell.angle_beta   90.00
_cell.angle_gamma   90.00
#
_symmetry.space_group_name_H-M   'P 1'
#
loop_
_entity.id
_entity.type
_entity.pdbx_description
1 polymer ?
#
loop_
_entity_poly.entity_id
_entity_poly.type
_entity_poly.pdbx_seq_one_letter_code
_entity_poly.pdbx_strand_id
1 'polypeptide(L)'
;MTLQEYAATNTEKIEAIKRAPGELTEEQQRQARAAGWKQYQDNIIKAGQLRCEISRGIAAGEDTAGLLLKALECISCMTGDRVFYTVNKRKLTGE
;
A
#
# COMPACT_ATOMS: atom_id res chain seq x y z
N MET A 1 15.76 4.42 3.36
CA MET A 1 15.33 3.28 4.17
C MET A 1 15.67 2.00 3.44
N THR A 2 16.50 1.15 4.05
CA THR A 2 16.86 -0.18 3.54
C THR A 2 15.70 -1.17 3.77
N LEU A 3 15.72 -2.34 3.11
CA LEU A 3 14.70 -3.38 3.36
C LEU A 3 14.77 -3.94 4.79
N GLN A 4 15.96 -3.95 5.39
CA GLN A 4 16.15 -4.34 6.78
C GLN A 4 15.55 -3.31 7.72
N GLU A 5 15.76 -2.01 7.44
CA GLU A 5 15.10 -0.93 8.19
C GLU A 5 13.58 -0.95 8.03
N TYR A 6 13.07 -1.23 6.82
CA TYR A 6 11.63 -1.42 6.57
C TYR A 6 11.07 -2.60 7.38
N ALA A 7 11.75 -3.74 7.37
CA ALA A 7 11.30 -4.93 8.10
C ALA A 7 11.28 -4.68 9.61
N ALA A 8 12.31 -4.02 10.16
CA ALA A 8 12.37 -3.66 11.57
C ALA A 8 11.24 -2.69 11.97
N THR A 9 11.04 -1.61 11.18
CA THR A 9 9.95 -0.65 11.45
C THR A 9 8.57 -1.26 11.27
N ASN A 10 8.37 -2.21 10.36
CA ASN A 10 7.08 -2.88 10.22
C ASN A 10 6.79 -3.82 11.39
N THR A 11 7.80 -4.52 11.92
CA THR A 11 7.65 -5.33 13.14
C THR A 11 7.22 -4.47 14.32
N GLU A 12 7.88 -3.33 14.55
CA GLU A 12 7.51 -2.38 15.61
C GLU A 12 6.11 -1.78 15.41
N LYS A 13 5.72 -1.43 14.17
CA LYS A 13 4.37 -0.96 13.86
C LYS A 13 3.31 -2.03 14.12
N ILE A 14 3.59 -3.29 13.78
CA ILE A 14 2.69 -4.42 14.07
C ILE A 14 2.51 -4.58 15.59
N GLU A 15 3.56 -4.39 16.38
CA GLU A 15 3.46 -4.41 17.84
C GLU A 15 2.73 -3.18 18.41
N ALA A 16 2.91 -2.00 17.81
CA ALA A 16 2.21 -0.78 18.21
C ALA A 16 0.70 -0.84 17.91
N ILE A 17 0.28 -1.45 16.78
CA ILE A 17 -1.13 -1.69 16.46
C ILE A 17 -1.79 -2.62 17.51
N LYS A 18 -1.03 -3.55 18.09
CA LYS A 18 -1.52 -4.44 19.16
C LYS A 18 -1.70 -3.73 20.50
N ARG A 19 -1.08 -2.55 20.71
CA ARG A 19 -1.36 -1.69 21.87
C ARG A 19 -2.58 -0.83 21.56
N ALA A 20 -3.62 -0.97 22.38
CA ALA A 20 -4.85 -0.20 22.24
C ALA A 20 -4.55 1.31 22.20
N PRO A 21 -4.96 2.04 21.15
CA PRO A 21 -4.78 3.48 21.10
C PRO A 21 -5.71 4.14 22.14
N GLY A 22 -5.22 5.21 22.80
CA GLY A 22 -6.04 6.03 23.69
C GLY A 22 -7.27 6.59 22.98
N GLU A 23 -8.35 6.81 23.74
CA GLU A 23 -9.64 7.24 23.21
C GLU A 23 -9.55 8.62 22.51
N LEU A 24 -9.69 8.62 21.19
CA LEU A 24 -9.90 9.83 20.39
C LEU A 24 -11.29 10.41 20.70
N THR A 25 -11.43 11.74 20.68
CA THR A 25 -12.75 12.37 20.83
C THR A 25 -13.66 12.02 19.64
N GLU A 26 -14.99 12.05 19.82
CA GLU A 26 -15.95 11.71 18.75
C GLU A 26 -15.75 12.52 17.46
N GLU A 27 -15.35 13.79 17.60
CA GLU A 27 -15.10 14.68 16.48
C GLU A 27 -13.81 14.31 15.72
N GLN A 28 -12.74 13.96 16.44
CA GLN A 28 -11.51 13.43 15.85
C GLN A 28 -11.77 12.10 15.13
N GLN A 29 -12.58 11.21 15.72
CA GLN A 29 -12.99 9.97 15.07
C GLN A 29 -13.82 10.23 13.80
N ARG A 30 -14.72 11.23 13.82
CA ARG A 30 -15.56 11.57 12.67
C ARG A 30 -14.73 12.14 11.52
N GLN A 31 -13.81 13.05 11.81
CA GLN A 31 -12.88 13.61 10.81
C GLN A 31 -11.94 12.54 10.25
N ALA A 32 -11.37 11.68 11.10
CA ALA A 32 -10.52 10.57 10.68
C ALA A 32 -11.26 9.56 9.78
N ARG A 33 -12.52 9.24 10.11
CA ARG A 33 -13.39 8.38 9.28
C ARG A 33 -13.67 9.01 7.91
N ALA A 34 -14.01 10.29 7.85
CA ALA A 34 -14.34 10.97 6.61
C ALA A 34 -13.12 11.06 5.66
N ALA A 35 -11.95 11.46 6.17
CA ALA A 35 -10.72 11.52 5.39
C ALA A 35 -10.26 10.14 4.92
N GLY A 36 -10.33 9.13 5.80
CA GLY A 36 -9.98 7.75 5.48
C GLY A 36 -10.91 7.14 4.44
N TRP A 37 -12.21 7.47 4.46
CA TRP A 37 -13.21 6.89 3.57
C TRP A 37 -12.97 7.25 2.10
N LYS A 38 -12.72 8.52 1.78
CA LYS A 38 -12.45 8.95 0.41
C LYS A 38 -11.19 8.28 -0.15
N GLN A 39 -10.10 8.32 0.62
CA GLN A 39 -8.85 7.69 0.23
C GLN A 39 -8.99 6.17 0.06
N TYR A 40 -9.80 5.53 0.91
CA TYR A 40 -10.13 4.11 0.78
C TYR A 40 -10.87 3.81 -0.51
N GLN A 41 -11.89 4.61 -0.87
CA GLN A 41 -12.61 4.44 -2.14
C GLN A 41 -11.69 4.60 -3.35
N ASP A 42 -10.85 5.64 -3.37
CA ASP A 42 -9.88 5.87 -4.44
C ASP A 42 -8.92 4.69 -4.58
N ASN A 43 -8.43 4.17 -3.44
CA ASN A 43 -7.58 2.99 -3.40
C ASN A 43 -8.28 1.72 -3.92
N ILE A 44 -9.54 1.50 -3.59
CA ILE A 44 -10.30 0.33 -4.06
C ILE A 44 -10.49 0.36 -5.58
N ILE A 45 -10.85 1.53 -6.12
CA ILE A 45 -11.00 1.71 -7.58
C ILE A 45 -9.67 1.45 -8.28
N LYS A 46 -8.58 2.06 -7.78
CA LYS A 46 -7.24 1.91 -8.34
C LYS A 46 -6.73 0.47 -8.25
N ALA A 47 -6.94 -0.21 -7.12
CA ALA A 47 -6.61 -1.63 -6.98
C ALA A 47 -7.37 -2.50 -7.98
N GLY A 48 -8.65 -2.18 -8.24
CA GLY A 48 -9.44 -2.83 -9.29
C GLY A 48 -8.81 -2.66 -10.68
N GLN A 49 -8.43 -1.44 -11.04
CA GLN A 49 -7.78 -1.13 -12.32
C GLN A 49 -6.45 -1.87 -12.47
N LEU A 50 -5.60 -1.84 -11.45
CA LEU A 50 -4.28 -2.51 -11.44
C LEU A 50 -4.41 -4.02 -11.61
N ARG A 51 -5.39 -4.67 -10.95
CA ARG A 51 -5.65 -6.10 -11.16
C ARG A 51 -6.00 -6.42 -12.61
N CYS A 52 -6.83 -5.60 -13.24
CA CYS A 52 -7.18 -5.76 -14.65
C CYS A 52 -5.96 -5.54 -15.57
N GLU A 53 -5.13 -4.55 -15.28
CA GLU A 53 -3.89 -4.29 -16.02
C GLU A 53 -2.88 -5.43 -15.88
N ILE A 54 -2.70 -5.98 -14.68
CA ILE A 54 -1.83 -7.14 -14.43
C ILE A 54 -2.30 -8.34 -15.25
N SER A 55 -3.61 -8.67 -15.19
CA SER A 55 -4.15 -9.79 -15.97
C SER A 55 -3.97 -9.62 -17.47
N ARG A 56 -4.17 -8.41 -18.00
CA ARG A 56 -3.94 -8.12 -19.42
C ARG A 56 -2.45 -8.16 -19.78
N GLY A 57 -1.58 -7.62 -18.93
CA GLY A 57 -0.14 -7.62 -19.13
C GLY A 57 0.44 -9.04 -19.15
N ILE A 58 -0.04 -9.92 -18.27
CA ILE A 58 0.31 -11.35 -18.30
C ILE A 58 -0.07 -11.99 -19.64
N ALA A 59 -1.31 -11.75 -20.11
CA ALA A 59 -1.76 -12.28 -21.40
C ALA A 59 -0.98 -11.71 -22.59
N ALA A 60 -0.51 -10.46 -22.48
CA ALA A 60 0.28 -9.78 -23.51
C ALA A 60 1.79 -10.11 -23.47
N GLY A 61 2.25 -10.90 -22.50
CA GLY A 61 3.67 -11.21 -22.35
C GLY A 61 4.52 -10.02 -21.87
N GLU A 62 3.92 -9.13 -21.07
CA GLU A 62 4.64 -8.03 -20.42
C GLU A 62 5.76 -8.56 -19.50
N ASP A 63 6.84 -7.78 -19.36
CA ASP A 63 7.99 -8.19 -18.55
C ASP A 63 7.62 -8.32 -17.06
N THR A 64 8.33 -9.23 -16.38
CA THR A 64 8.04 -9.56 -14.99
C THR A 64 8.28 -8.38 -14.04
N ALA A 65 9.23 -7.48 -14.34
CA ALA A 65 9.52 -6.34 -13.47
C ALA A 65 8.39 -5.30 -13.52
N GLY A 66 7.86 -5.02 -14.71
CA GLY A 66 6.69 -4.15 -14.91
C GLY A 66 5.43 -4.70 -14.24
N LEU A 67 5.17 -6.01 -14.39
CA LEU A 67 4.06 -6.69 -13.72
C LEU A 67 4.23 -6.68 -12.19
N LEU A 68 5.44 -6.90 -11.68
CA LEU A 68 5.73 -6.84 -10.25
C LEU A 68 5.50 -5.43 -9.70
N LEU A 69 5.89 -4.38 -10.43
CA LEU A 69 5.68 -3.00 -10.00
C LEU A 69 4.18 -2.68 -9.86
N LYS A 70 3.35 -3.10 -10.82
CA LYS A 70 1.88 -2.97 -10.76
C LYS A 70 1.29 -3.75 -9.58
N ALA A 71 1.80 -4.95 -9.31
CA ALA A 71 1.36 -5.78 -8.18
C ALA A 71 1.70 -5.12 -6.83
N LEU A 72 2.90 -4.58 -6.68
CA LEU A 72 3.32 -3.85 -5.48
C LEU A 72 2.45 -2.61 -5.24
N GLU A 73 2.12 -1.87 -6.30
CA GLU A 73 1.22 -0.73 -6.21
C GLU A 73 -0.20 -1.14 -5.82
N CYS A 74 -0.69 -2.26 -6.37
CA CYS A 74 -2.00 -2.82 -6.03
C CYS A 74 -2.07 -3.18 -4.54
N ILE A 75 -1.04 -3.85 -4.00
CA ILE A 75 -0.94 -4.20 -2.58
C ILE A 75 -0.94 -2.94 -1.72
N SER A 76 -0.22 -1.88 -2.13
CA SER A 76 -0.20 -0.62 -1.37
C SER A 76 -1.57 0.06 -1.30
N CYS A 77 -2.39 -0.06 -2.35
CA CYS A 77 -3.75 0.45 -2.36
C CYS A 77 -4.64 -0.36 -1.40
N MET A 78 -4.52 -1.69 -1.42
CA MET A 78 -5.34 -2.59 -0.59
C MET A 78 -5.00 -2.53 0.90
N THR A 79 -3.74 -2.28 1.25
CA THR A 79 -3.24 -2.32 2.62
C THR A 79 -3.04 -0.93 3.25
N GLY A 80 -2.99 0.12 2.41
CA GLY A 80 -2.55 1.45 2.84
C GLY A 80 -1.04 1.59 3.01
N ASP A 81 -0.25 0.52 2.84
CA ASP A 81 1.21 0.55 2.97
C ASP A 81 1.89 1.02 1.67
N ARG A 82 2.16 2.32 1.61
CA ARG A 82 2.91 2.93 0.48
C ARG A 82 4.42 2.78 0.58
N VAL A 83 4.93 2.41 1.75
CA VAL A 83 6.38 2.33 1.98
C VAL A 83 6.93 1.10 1.27
N PHE A 84 6.22 -0.03 1.36
CA PHE A 84 6.58 -1.26 0.65
C PHE A 84 6.72 -1.03 -0.87
N TYR A 85 5.73 -0.39 -1.48
CA TYR A 85 5.78 -0.04 -2.90
C TYR A 85 6.96 0.89 -3.21
N THR A 86 7.12 1.97 -2.44
CA THR A 86 8.16 2.98 -2.70
C THR A 86 9.56 2.39 -2.65
N VAL A 87 9.87 1.58 -1.62
CA VAL A 87 11.21 0.98 -1.46
C VAL A 87 11.52 0.02 -2.60
N ASN A 88 10.54 -0.79 -3.03
CA ASN A 88 10.74 -1.77 -4.09
C ASN A 88 10.73 -1.14 -5.48
N LYS A 89 9.93 -0.09 -5.72
CA LYS A 89 9.95 0.67 -6.99
C LYS A 89 11.36 1.14 -7.32
N ARG A 90 12.02 1.81 -6.37
CA ARG A 90 13.40 2.30 -6.54
C ARG A 90 14.39 1.20 -6.95
N LYS A 91 14.25 0.02 -6.35
CA LYS A 91 15.09 -1.15 -6.66
C LYS A 91 14.82 -1.74 -8.04
N LEU A 92 13.58 -1.63 -8.53
CA LEU A 92 13.17 -2.17 -9.83
C LEU A 92 13.44 -1.19 -10.98
N THR A 93 13.31 0.12 -10.74
CA THR A 93 13.45 1.16 -11.78
C THR A 93 14.81 1.85 -11.78
N GLY A 94 15.59 1.73 -10.71
CA GLY A 94 16.87 2.42 -10.55
C GLY A 94 16.74 3.92 -10.22
N GLU A 95 15.52 4.40 -9.93
CA GLU A 95 15.20 5.78 -9.52
C GLU A 95 15.20 5.96 -7.99
#